data_AF-A0A1U7RVV9-F1
#
_entry.id   AF-A0A1U7RVV9-F1
#
_cell.length_a   1.000
_cell.length_b   1.000
_cell.length_c   1.000
_cell.angle_alpha   90.00
_cell.angle_beta   90.00
_cell.angle_gamma   90.00
#
_symmetry.space_group_name_H-M   'P 1'
#
loop_
_entity.id
_entity.type
_entity.pdbx_description
1 polymer ?
#
loop_
_entity_poly.entity_id
_entity_poly.type
_entity_poly.pdbx_seq_one_letter_code
_entity_poly.pdbx_strand_id
1 'polypeptide(L)'
;MARFRRRTCVILLLFILFICSIMMALKTLRPDRAGFGDPFGLGLLPELQQRTTLLENKQNPQNDAKGDSIMHTNVLHSIAVNNMKASMASEVKLEEELPSPNYNFHVFYYSWYGNPQFDGKYIHWNHPLLPHWDPKIANNYPKGRHSPPDDIGSSFYPELGTYSSKDPSVIEDHMKQMRSASIGVIALSWYPPGMADENGEPTDDLVPIILDGAHKYNLKVTFHIEPYKDRDDRSMYNNVKYIIDKYGGHPAFYRHKTSTGRTLPMFYVYDSYVTIPEIWANLLTVSGSQSIRSTPYDGLFIALLVEEKHKHEIHRSGFDGIYTYFATNGFSYGSSHHNWASLKSFCDSNNLMFVPSVGPGYVDTSIRPWNNHNTRNRVNGKYYETAYNAALLVRPEIISITSFNEWHEGTQIEKAIPKKTGQVVYLDYKPHKPNIYLELTLKWSEKYRKEKEQWLM
;
A
#
# COMPACT_ATOMS: atom_id res chain seq x y z
N MET A 1 -40.63 25.78 -33.95
CA MET A 1 -39.56 24.75 -33.88
C MET A 1 -38.41 24.93 -34.89
N ALA A 2 -38.64 25.33 -36.16
CA ALA A 2 -37.57 25.33 -37.19
C ALA A 2 -36.34 26.25 -36.92
N ARG A 3 -36.51 27.44 -36.33
CA ARG A 3 -35.40 28.36 -36.04
C ARG A 3 -34.39 27.84 -35.01
N PHE A 4 -34.82 27.01 -34.05
CA PHE A 4 -33.95 26.49 -32.99
C PHE A 4 -32.98 25.43 -33.54
N ARG A 5 -33.51 24.46 -34.33
CA ARG A 5 -32.70 23.44 -35.01
C ARG A 5 -31.62 24.04 -35.93
N ARG A 6 -31.91 25.15 -36.65
CA ARG A 6 -30.91 25.83 -37.49
C ARG A 6 -29.71 26.36 -36.69
N ARG A 7 -29.92 26.94 -35.50
CA ARG A 7 -28.80 27.41 -34.65
C ARG A 7 -27.94 26.26 -34.14
N THR A 8 -28.56 25.17 -33.67
CA THR A 8 -27.82 23.99 -33.19
C THR A 8 -27.00 23.34 -34.29
N CYS A 9 -27.54 23.20 -35.51
CA CYS A 9 -26.78 22.65 -36.64
C CYS A 9 -25.59 23.52 -37.05
N VAL A 10 -25.73 24.86 -37.04
CA VAL A 10 -24.60 25.77 -37.36
C VAL A 10 -23.48 25.66 -36.32
N ILE A 11 -23.83 25.60 -35.03
CA ILE A 11 -22.84 25.42 -33.95
C ILE A 11 -22.11 24.08 -34.09
N LEU A 12 -22.83 23.00 -34.39
CA LEU A 12 -22.23 21.68 -34.60
C LEU A 12 -21.28 21.67 -35.80
N LEU A 13 -21.64 22.34 -36.90
CA LEU A 13 -20.85 22.39 -38.13
C LEU A 13 -19.57 23.23 -37.94
N LEU A 14 -19.64 24.33 -37.18
CA LEU A 14 -18.47 25.11 -36.77
C LEU A 14 -17.53 24.30 -35.84
N PHE A 15 -18.09 23.52 -34.92
CA PHE A 15 -17.31 22.65 -34.03
C PHE A 15 -16.59 21.52 -34.78
N ILE A 16 -17.24 20.90 -35.76
CA ILE A 16 -16.64 19.89 -36.64
C ILE A 16 -15.52 20.51 -37.49
N LEU A 17 -15.74 21.70 -38.08
CA LEU A 17 -14.70 22.40 -38.82
C LEU A 17 -13.47 22.73 -37.95
N PHE A 18 -13.68 23.17 -36.71
CA PHE A 18 -12.61 23.44 -35.75
C PHE A 18 -11.78 22.18 -35.43
N ILE A 19 -12.43 21.03 -35.20
CA ILE A 19 -11.74 19.75 -34.99
C ILE A 19 -10.95 19.34 -36.24
N CYS A 20 -11.53 19.45 -37.43
CA CYS A 20 -10.83 19.14 -38.69
C CYS A 20 -9.61 20.04 -38.91
N SER A 21 -9.69 21.34 -38.58
CA SER A 21 -8.57 22.28 -38.65
C SER A 21 -7.44 21.88 -37.69
N ILE A 22 -7.76 21.51 -36.44
CA ILE A 22 -6.78 21.02 -35.46
C ILE A 22 -6.14 19.71 -35.94
N MET A 23 -6.92 18.77 -36.48
CA MET A 23 -6.40 17.50 -36.99
C MET A 23 -5.45 17.70 -38.20
N MET A 24 -5.71 18.67 -39.07
CA MET A 24 -4.78 18.99 -40.16
C MET A 24 -3.50 19.66 -39.65
N ALA A 25 -3.58 20.59 -38.71
CA ALA A 25 -2.41 21.19 -38.07
C ALA A 25 -1.53 20.14 -37.32
N LEU A 26 -2.15 19.19 -36.62
CA LEU A 26 -1.44 18.08 -35.98
C LEU A 26 -0.81 17.12 -37.00
N LYS A 27 -1.43 16.93 -38.18
CA LYS A 27 -0.88 16.10 -39.25
C LYS A 27 0.36 16.72 -39.90
N THR A 28 0.45 18.05 -39.96
CA THR A 28 1.64 18.79 -40.43
C THR A 28 2.80 18.84 -39.43
N LEU A 29 2.61 18.35 -38.20
CA LEU A 29 3.62 18.38 -37.12
C LEU A 29 4.31 17.02 -36.87
N ARG A 30 4.12 16.03 -37.75
CA ARG A 30 4.83 14.74 -37.67
C ARG A 30 6.13 14.76 -38.49
N PRO A 31 7.29 14.39 -37.91
CA PRO A 31 8.50 14.10 -38.67
C PRO A 31 8.35 12.80 -39.46
N ASP A 32 8.82 12.78 -40.71
CA ASP A 32 8.92 11.57 -41.51
C ASP A 32 10.00 10.63 -40.99
N ARG A 33 9.59 9.55 -40.31
CA ARG A 33 10.17 8.20 -40.35
C ARG A 33 9.41 7.23 -39.43
N ALA A 34 8.43 6.54 -40.01
CA ALA A 34 7.89 5.30 -39.46
C ALA A 34 7.68 4.32 -40.62
N GLY A 35 8.62 3.40 -40.82
CA GLY A 35 8.46 2.26 -41.73
C GLY A 35 7.75 1.13 -41.00
N PHE A 36 6.64 0.66 -41.55
CA PHE A 36 5.90 -0.50 -41.04
C PHE A 36 6.54 -1.82 -41.50
N GLY A 37 6.41 -2.86 -40.68
CA GLY A 37 6.73 -4.25 -41.03
C GLY A 37 6.02 -5.20 -40.07
N ASP A 38 5.17 -6.06 -40.63
CA ASP A 38 4.31 -7.07 -39.98
C ASP A 38 4.35 -8.33 -40.88
N PRO A 39 3.68 -9.45 -40.58
CA PRO A 39 3.79 -10.36 -39.43
C PRO A 39 4.46 -11.72 -39.79
N PHE A 40 4.61 -12.61 -38.80
CA PHE A 40 5.05 -14.02 -38.89
C PHE A 40 6.51 -14.31 -39.32
N GLY A 41 7.25 -15.01 -38.45
CA GLY A 41 8.56 -15.58 -38.74
C GLY A 41 8.94 -16.67 -37.72
N LEU A 42 8.92 -17.93 -38.14
CA LEU A 42 9.25 -19.11 -37.33
C LEU A 42 10.76 -19.40 -37.37
N GLY A 43 11.29 -19.99 -36.30
CA GLY A 43 12.66 -20.54 -36.22
C GLY A 43 13.71 -19.59 -35.63
N LEU A 44 14.79 -20.05 -34.98
CA LEU A 44 15.26 -21.43 -34.72
C LEU A 44 15.97 -21.53 -33.35
N LEU A 45 15.88 -22.70 -32.71
CA LEU A 45 16.93 -23.24 -31.84
C LEU A 45 17.90 -24.07 -32.73
N PRO A 46 19.19 -24.19 -32.37
CA PRO A 46 19.58 -25.39 -31.62
C PRO A 46 20.74 -25.26 -30.61
N GLU A 47 20.72 -26.22 -29.68
CA GLU A 47 21.84 -27.00 -29.06
C GLU A 47 22.84 -26.33 -28.11
N LEU A 48 22.99 -26.79 -26.84
CA LEU A 48 23.50 -28.08 -26.31
C LEU A 48 25.00 -28.31 -26.50
N GLN A 49 25.78 -28.15 -25.42
CA GLN A 49 26.97 -28.99 -25.20
C GLN A 49 27.30 -29.18 -23.71
N GLN A 50 27.56 -30.43 -23.33
CA GLN A 50 27.94 -30.84 -21.98
C GLN A 50 29.42 -30.57 -21.69
N ARG A 51 29.77 -30.40 -20.40
CA ARG A 51 30.96 -31.06 -19.84
C ARG A 51 30.87 -31.26 -18.32
N THR A 52 30.83 -32.51 -17.91
CA THR A 52 31.06 -32.95 -16.52
C THR A 52 32.47 -33.51 -16.43
N THR A 53 33.21 -33.18 -15.37
CA THR A 53 34.43 -33.92 -14.98
C THR A 53 34.38 -34.20 -13.50
N LEU A 54 34.48 -35.49 -13.15
CA LEU A 54 34.60 -36.02 -11.80
C LEU A 54 35.98 -35.71 -11.21
N LEU A 55 36.04 -35.61 -9.88
CA LEU A 55 37.20 -36.06 -9.10
C LEU A 55 36.72 -36.41 -7.67
N GLU A 56 36.55 -37.71 -7.41
CA GLU A 56 36.51 -38.22 -6.05
C GLU A 56 37.93 -38.17 -5.46
N ASN A 57 38.03 -38.00 -4.14
CA ASN A 57 39.17 -38.56 -3.42
C ASN A 57 38.77 -38.96 -1.99
N LYS A 58 39.22 -40.14 -1.56
CA LYS A 58 38.78 -40.84 -0.36
C LYS A 58 40.03 -41.37 0.35
N GLN A 59 40.23 -41.08 1.63
CA GLN A 59 41.23 -41.77 2.47
C GLN A 59 40.76 -41.87 3.94
N ASN A 60 41.42 -42.77 4.69
CA ASN A 60 40.84 -43.56 5.79
C ASN A 60 41.05 -43.00 7.22
N PRO A 61 40.37 -43.58 8.25
CA PRO A 61 40.36 -43.08 9.64
C PRO A 61 41.25 -43.87 10.64
N GLN A 62 41.61 -43.23 11.77
CA GLN A 62 41.93 -43.70 13.15
C GLN A 62 42.34 -42.44 13.98
N ASN A 63 42.28 -42.33 15.33
CA ASN A 63 41.65 -43.14 16.40
C ASN A 63 41.39 -42.28 17.69
N ASP A 64 40.61 -42.83 18.63
CA ASP A 64 40.56 -42.62 20.10
C ASP A 64 40.87 -41.27 20.78
N ALA A 65 39.86 -40.68 21.47
CA ALA A 65 39.68 -40.76 22.95
C ALA A 65 38.78 -39.64 23.55
N LYS A 66 37.86 -40.02 24.46
CA LYS A 66 37.18 -39.29 25.59
C LYS A 66 37.03 -37.74 25.54
N GLY A 67 35.88 -37.13 25.86
CA GLY A 67 34.58 -37.61 26.37
C GLY A 67 33.64 -36.44 26.75
N ASP A 68 32.35 -36.73 26.97
CA ASP A 68 31.34 -35.92 27.69
C ASP A 68 31.19 -34.40 27.40
N SER A 69 31.00 -34.04 26.12
CA SER A 69 30.26 -32.80 25.76
C SER A 69 29.30 -32.95 24.57
N ILE A 70 29.29 -34.12 23.91
CA ILE A 70 28.81 -34.26 22.53
C ILE A 70 27.29 -34.45 22.40
N MET A 71 26.61 -34.99 23.42
CA MET A 71 25.15 -35.23 23.32
C MET A 71 24.32 -33.94 23.25
N HIS A 72 24.67 -32.89 23.99
CA HIS A 72 23.88 -31.66 24.00
C HIS A 72 24.02 -30.89 22.67
N THR A 73 25.21 -30.90 22.07
CA THR A 73 25.50 -30.24 20.79
C THR A 73 24.84 -30.97 19.62
N ASN A 74 24.86 -32.31 19.61
CA ASN A 74 24.22 -33.10 18.55
C ASN A 74 22.69 -32.98 18.58
N VAL A 75 22.07 -32.92 19.77
CA VAL A 75 20.63 -32.67 19.89
C VAL A 75 20.28 -31.27 19.38
N LEU A 76 20.98 -30.22 19.83
CA LEU A 76 20.76 -28.85 19.34
C LEU A 76 20.98 -28.72 17.82
N HIS A 77 22.03 -29.35 17.27
CA HIS A 77 22.29 -29.35 15.84
C HIS A 77 21.21 -30.11 15.05
N SER A 78 20.74 -31.26 15.56
CA SER A 78 19.64 -32.00 14.93
C SER A 78 18.32 -31.24 14.96
N ILE A 79 18.02 -30.52 16.05
CA ILE A 79 16.83 -29.65 16.15
C ILE A 79 16.95 -28.48 15.18
N ALA A 80 18.11 -27.82 15.10
CA ALA A 80 18.35 -26.75 14.15
C ALA A 80 18.22 -27.21 12.68
N VAL A 81 18.80 -28.36 12.34
CA VAL A 81 18.72 -28.95 10.99
C VAL A 81 17.30 -29.41 10.64
N ASN A 82 16.56 -29.97 11.61
CA ASN A 82 15.16 -30.35 11.40
C ASN A 82 14.26 -29.12 11.26
N ASN A 83 14.49 -28.05 12.03
CA ASN A 83 13.78 -26.78 11.90
C ASN A 83 14.08 -26.09 10.55
N MET A 84 15.34 -26.11 10.09
CA MET A 84 15.71 -25.60 8.75
C MET A 84 15.05 -26.43 7.63
N LYS A 85 15.00 -27.76 7.75
CA LYS A 85 14.30 -28.61 6.78
C LYS A 85 12.79 -28.34 6.77
N ALA A 86 12.19 -28.12 7.95
CA ALA A 86 10.78 -27.78 8.07
C ALA A 86 10.48 -26.38 7.50
N SER A 87 11.32 -25.38 7.76
CA SER A 87 11.15 -24.04 7.20
C SER A 87 11.29 -24.06 5.68
N MET A 88 12.35 -24.68 5.14
CA MET A 88 12.54 -24.83 3.69
C MET A 88 11.38 -25.58 3.02
N ALA A 89 10.88 -26.66 3.63
CA ALA A 89 9.71 -27.37 3.09
C ALA A 89 8.44 -26.49 3.10
N SER A 90 8.26 -25.64 4.11
CA SER A 90 7.15 -24.69 4.17
C SER A 90 7.29 -23.51 3.19
N GLU A 91 8.52 -23.02 2.98
CA GLU A 91 8.83 -21.95 2.01
C GLU A 91 8.62 -22.43 0.57
N VAL A 92 9.15 -23.61 0.21
CA VAL A 92 8.93 -24.21 -1.12
C VAL A 92 7.45 -24.38 -1.41
N LYS A 93 6.68 -24.93 -0.45
CA LYS A 93 5.22 -25.07 -0.60
C LYS A 93 4.52 -23.71 -0.76
N LEU A 94 4.97 -22.68 -0.05
CA LEU A 94 4.41 -21.33 -0.14
C LEU A 94 4.72 -20.64 -1.47
N GLU A 95 5.86 -20.95 -2.11
CA GLU A 95 6.22 -20.48 -3.45
C GLU A 95 5.52 -21.26 -4.57
N GLU A 96 5.20 -22.53 -4.36
CA GLU A 96 4.34 -23.32 -5.25
C GLU A 96 2.86 -22.86 -5.22
N GLU A 97 2.35 -22.46 -4.05
CA GLU A 97 0.92 -22.09 -3.88
C GLU A 97 0.63 -20.59 -4.12
N LEU A 98 1.56 -19.67 -3.89
CA LEU A 98 1.31 -18.21 -3.92
C LEU A 98 2.41 -17.41 -4.63
N PRO A 99 2.06 -16.39 -5.45
CA PRO A 99 3.03 -15.52 -6.11
C PRO A 99 4.08 -14.95 -5.17
N SER A 100 5.33 -14.82 -5.64
CA SER A 100 6.39 -14.18 -4.87
C SER A 100 6.03 -12.72 -4.55
N PRO A 101 6.29 -12.23 -3.33
CA PRO A 101 5.95 -10.86 -2.93
C PRO A 101 6.75 -9.81 -3.72
N ASN A 102 6.14 -8.68 -4.05
CA ASN A 102 6.83 -7.52 -4.62
C ASN A 102 7.05 -6.47 -3.52
N TYR A 103 8.27 -6.39 -2.98
CA TYR A 103 8.61 -5.45 -1.89
C TYR A 103 8.62 -3.96 -2.30
N ASN A 104 8.30 -3.65 -3.57
CA ASN A 104 8.01 -2.31 -4.06
C ASN A 104 6.50 -1.97 -4.04
N PHE A 105 5.64 -2.94 -3.70
CA PHE A 105 4.20 -2.76 -3.55
C PHE A 105 3.87 -2.75 -2.06
N HIS A 106 3.50 -1.58 -1.56
CA HIS A 106 3.13 -1.31 -0.18
C HIS A 106 1.61 -1.16 -0.10
N VAL A 107 0.95 -1.67 0.94
CA VAL A 107 -0.50 -1.52 1.12
C VAL A 107 -0.82 -0.98 2.51
N PHE A 108 -1.67 0.05 2.59
CA PHE A 108 -2.14 0.58 3.87
C PHE A 108 -3.10 -0.42 4.53
N TYR A 109 -2.84 -0.75 5.79
CA TYR A 109 -3.51 -1.83 6.51
C TYR A 109 -3.90 -1.38 7.93
N TYR A 110 -5.11 -1.74 8.35
CA TYR A 110 -5.74 -1.26 9.58
C TYR A 110 -6.05 -2.45 10.50
N SER A 111 -5.58 -2.35 11.75
CA SER A 111 -5.68 -3.42 12.76
C SER A 111 -6.69 -3.08 13.87
N TRP A 112 -7.64 -2.20 13.58
CA TRP A 112 -8.55 -1.59 14.56
C TRP A 112 -9.94 -2.26 14.66
N TYR A 113 -10.22 -3.26 13.82
CA TYR A 113 -11.54 -3.88 13.78
C TYR A 113 -11.71 -4.82 14.97
N GLY A 114 -12.87 -4.76 15.65
CA GLY A 114 -13.12 -5.60 16.83
C GLY A 114 -14.54 -6.13 16.88
N ASN A 115 -14.73 -7.28 17.53
CA ASN A 115 -16.04 -7.93 17.66
C ASN A 115 -16.27 -8.55 19.06
N PRO A 116 -17.52 -8.88 19.44
CA PRO A 116 -17.83 -9.39 20.78
C PRO A 116 -17.10 -10.66 21.20
N GLN A 117 -16.64 -11.49 20.25
CA GLN A 117 -15.97 -12.76 20.55
C GLN A 117 -14.51 -12.57 21.00
N PHE A 118 -13.78 -11.64 20.38
CA PHE A 118 -12.35 -11.41 20.67
C PHE A 118 -12.10 -10.13 21.47
N ASP A 119 -13.02 -9.16 21.43
CA ASP A 119 -12.86 -7.82 22.00
C ASP A 119 -13.96 -7.46 23.03
N GLY A 120 -14.94 -8.34 23.23
CA GLY A 120 -16.08 -8.11 24.13
C GLY A 120 -17.11 -7.08 23.64
N LYS A 121 -16.80 -6.33 22.57
CA LYS A 121 -17.68 -5.37 21.90
C LYS A 121 -17.30 -5.23 20.43
N TYR A 122 -18.20 -4.65 19.62
CA TYR A 122 -17.79 -4.15 18.30
C TYR A 122 -16.92 -2.90 18.44
N ILE A 123 -15.88 -2.82 17.61
CA ILE A 123 -14.97 -1.68 17.45
C ILE A 123 -14.81 -1.44 15.95
N HIS A 124 -14.82 -0.18 15.50
CA HIS A 124 -14.90 0.27 14.10
C HIS A 124 -16.13 -0.17 13.30
N TRP A 125 -16.57 -1.44 13.33
CA TRP A 125 -17.77 -1.88 12.60
C TRP A 125 -19.02 -1.10 13.00
N ASN A 126 -19.14 -0.76 14.28
CA ASN A 126 -20.15 0.11 14.86
C ASN A 126 -19.73 1.60 14.77
N HIS A 127 -19.21 2.08 13.64
CA HIS A 127 -18.78 3.48 13.53
C HIS A 127 -19.96 4.46 13.75
N PRO A 128 -19.76 5.63 14.38
CA PRO A 128 -20.76 6.70 14.37
C PRO A 128 -20.87 7.37 12.99
N LEU A 129 -22.02 7.97 12.71
CA LEU A 129 -22.16 8.87 11.56
C LEU A 129 -21.56 10.24 11.93
N LEU A 130 -20.49 10.64 11.23
CA LEU A 130 -19.73 11.83 11.52
C LEU A 130 -20.48 13.10 11.06
N PRO A 131 -20.69 14.09 11.94
CA PRO A 131 -21.36 15.33 11.58
C PRO A 131 -20.52 16.13 10.57
N HIS A 132 -21.20 16.89 9.71
CA HIS A 132 -20.53 17.91 8.92
C HIS A 132 -20.05 19.06 9.85
N TRP A 133 -18.91 19.67 9.56
CA TRP A 133 -18.31 20.71 10.41
C TRP A 133 -19.16 21.99 10.50
N ASP A 134 -19.87 22.38 9.43
CA ASP A 134 -20.96 23.38 9.50
C ASP A 134 -22.23 22.75 10.13
N PRO A 135 -22.69 23.23 11.30
CA PRO A 135 -23.88 22.71 11.98
C PRO A 135 -25.17 22.85 11.16
N LYS A 136 -25.27 23.83 10.26
CA LYS A 136 -26.45 24.03 9.38
C LYS A 136 -26.57 22.90 8.37
N ILE A 137 -25.43 22.44 7.84
CA ILE A 137 -25.38 21.30 6.91
C ILE A 137 -25.57 19.99 7.70
N ALA A 138 -24.95 19.86 8.88
CA ALA A 138 -25.04 18.66 9.71
C ALA A 138 -26.47 18.27 10.12
N ASN A 139 -27.38 19.23 10.24
CA ASN A 139 -28.78 18.98 10.57
C ASN A 139 -29.60 18.36 9.41
N ASN A 140 -29.07 18.34 8.19
CA ASN A 140 -29.72 17.71 7.03
C ASN A 140 -29.32 16.23 6.85
N TYR A 141 -28.43 15.70 7.70
CA TYR A 141 -27.88 14.35 7.58
C TYR A 141 -28.25 13.47 8.79
N PRO A 142 -28.36 12.14 8.60
CA PRO A 142 -28.65 11.23 9.70
C PRO A 142 -27.54 11.25 10.74
N LYS A 143 -27.93 11.02 12.00
CA LYS A 143 -27.06 10.92 13.17
C LYS A 143 -27.31 9.57 13.83
N GLY A 144 -26.28 8.97 14.42
CA GLY A 144 -26.40 7.69 15.09
C GLY A 144 -25.10 6.89 15.02
N ARG A 145 -25.22 5.58 15.22
CA ARG A 145 -24.12 4.62 15.21
C ARG A 145 -24.59 3.34 14.53
N HIS A 146 -23.75 2.76 13.69
CA HIS A 146 -24.06 1.50 13.02
C HIS A 146 -24.25 0.36 14.04
N SER A 147 -25.10 -0.62 13.72
CA SER A 147 -25.46 -1.76 14.58
C SER A 147 -25.06 -3.13 14.00
N PRO A 148 -23.79 -3.56 14.17
CA PRO A 148 -23.30 -4.83 13.64
C PRO A 148 -23.99 -6.06 14.27
N PRO A 149 -24.05 -7.21 13.57
CA PRO A 149 -23.30 -7.54 12.35
C PRO A 149 -23.98 -7.15 11.04
N ASP A 150 -25.24 -6.73 11.06
CA ASP A 150 -26.04 -6.55 9.84
C ASP A 150 -26.08 -5.12 9.31
N ASP A 151 -25.76 -4.14 10.15
CA ASP A 151 -25.54 -2.74 9.81
C ASP A 151 -24.14 -2.33 10.28
N ILE A 152 -23.26 -1.96 9.36
CA ILE A 152 -21.85 -1.66 9.61
C ILE A 152 -21.46 -0.34 8.95
N GLY A 153 -20.46 0.34 9.53
CA GLY A 153 -19.86 1.56 8.99
C GLY A 153 -19.01 1.31 7.74
N SER A 154 -19.60 0.74 6.69
CA SER A 154 -19.00 0.59 5.36
C SER A 154 -20.09 0.57 4.31
N SER A 155 -19.77 0.98 3.08
CA SER A 155 -20.65 0.79 1.92
C SER A 155 -20.50 -0.57 1.25
N PHE A 156 -19.51 -1.38 1.65
CA PHE A 156 -19.30 -2.77 1.22
C PHE A 156 -19.37 -3.72 2.43
N TYR A 157 -19.38 -5.04 2.20
CA TYR A 157 -19.38 -6.02 3.29
C TYR A 157 -18.25 -7.06 3.14
N PRO A 158 -17.43 -7.33 4.18
CA PRO A 158 -16.30 -8.27 4.09
C PRO A 158 -16.73 -9.72 3.89
N GLU A 159 -15.93 -10.49 3.14
CA GLU A 159 -16.07 -11.96 3.06
C GLU A 159 -15.90 -12.61 4.44
N LEU A 160 -15.00 -12.08 5.26
CA LEU A 160 -14.75 -12.50 6.65
C LEU A 160 -15.80 -11.96 7.65
N GLY A 161 -16.81 -11.23 7.19
CA GLY A 161 -17.83 -10.60 8.04
C GLY A 161 -17.27 -9.52 8.97
N THR A 162 -17.93 -9.29 10.10
CA THR A 162 -17.50 -8.33 11.13
C THR A 162 -16.42 -8.94 12.02
N TYR A 163 -15.25 -9.13 11.43
CA TYR A 163 -14.11 -9.79 12.03
C TYR A 163 -13.45 -9.00 13.17
N SER A 164 -12.58 -9.65 13.93
CA SER A 164 -11.65 -8.97 14.84
C SER A 164 -10.25 -9.00 14.23
N SER A 165 -9.56 -7.86 14.25
CA SER A 165 -8.13 -7.77 13.93
C SER A 165 -7.25 -8.49 14.96
N LYS A 166 -7.80 -8.94 16.09
CA LYS A 166 -7.12 -9.80 17.08
C LYS A 166 -7.23 -11.30 16.75
N ASP A 167 -8.12 -11.71 15.85
CA ASP A 167 -8.30 -13.11 15.48
C ASP A 167 -7.12 -13.59 14.61
N PRO A 168 -6.31 -14.57 15.07
CA PRO A 168 -5.17 -15.06 14.30
C PRO A 168 -5.56 -15.67 12.95
N SER A 169 -6.78 -16.19 12.80
CA SER A 169 -7.26 -16.75 11.53
C SER A 169 -7.56 -15.67 10.50
N VAL A 170 -8.04 -14.51 10.95
CA VAL A 170 -8.27 -13.32 10.12
C VAL A 170 -6.93 -12.73 9.67
N ILE A 171 -5.98 -12.59 10.60
CA ILE A 171 -4.60 -12.18 10.25
C ILE A 171 -4.02 -13.13 9.20
N GLU A 172 -4.14 -14.45 9.39
CA GLU A 172 -3.63 -15.43 8.42
C GLU A 172 -4.32 -15.34 7.03
N ASP A 173 -5.64 -15.14 6.95
CA ASP A 173 -6.31 -14.93 5.66
C ASP A 173 -5.86 -13.61 5.00
N HIS A 174 -5.69 -12.53 5.77
CA HIS A 174 -5.17 -11.26 5.26
C HIS A 174 -3.76 -11.42 4.64
N MET A 175 -2.87 -12.16 5.28
CA MET A 175 -1.53 -12.45 4.74
C MET A 175 -1.61 -13.27 3.44
N LYS A 176 -2.50 -14.26 3.36
CA LYS A 176 -2.77 -15.03 2.13
C LYS A 176 -3.33 -14.14 1.01
N GLN A 177 -4.28 -13.25 1.32
CA GLN A 177 -4.83 -12.30 0.36
C GLN A 177 -3.75 -11.38 -0.21
N MET A 178 -2.92 -10.78 0.65
CA MET A 178 -1.81 -9.91 0.23
C MET A 178 -0.76 -10.65 -0.61
N ARG A 179 -0.40 -11.90 -0.25
CA ARG A 179 0.48 -12.74 -1.07
C ARG A 179 -0.14 -13.12 -2.42
N SER A 180 -1.44 -13.42 -2.48
CA SER A 180 -2.14 -13.68 -3.74
C SER A 180 -2.14 -12.48 -4.69
N ALA A 181 -2.08 -11.26 -4.13
CA ALA A 181 -1.95 -10.01 -4.86
C ALA A 181 -0.47 -9.65 -5.23
N SER A 182 0.51 -10.49 -4.88
CA SER A 182 1.95 -10.18 -4.98
C SER A 182 2.36 -8.87 -4.25
N ILE A 183 1.63 -8.47 -3.22
CA ILE A 183 2.05 -7.40 -2.31
C ILE A 183 3.21 -7.93 -1.45
N GLY A 184 4.19 -7.08 -1.14
CA GLY A 184 5.33 -7.46 -0.30
C GLY A 184 5.44 -6.71 1.02
N VAL A 185 4.80 -5.54 1.16
CA VAL A 185 4.92 -4.70 2.36
C VAL A 185 3.56 -4.23 2.85
N ILE A 186 3.34 -4.39 4.14
CA ILE A 186 2.20 -3.91 4.90
C ILE A 186 2.60 -2.56 5.51
N ALA A 187 1.93 -1.48 5.16
CA ALA A 187 2.02 -0.19 5.83
C ALA A 187 0.95 -0.14 6.93
N LEU A 188 1.31 -0.60 8.12
CA LEU A 188 0.42 -0.74 9.26
C LEU A 188 0.09 0.64 9.86
N SER A 189 -1.18 1.02 9.83
CA SER A 189 -1.72 2.16 10.58
C SER A 189 -1.39 1.99 12.06
N TRP A 190 -0.73 2.99 12.65
CA TRP A 190 -0.13 2.89 13.98
C TRP A 190 -0.31 4.16 14.81
N TYR A 191 -0.77 3.95 16.04
CA TYR A 191 -0.80 4.92 17.13
C TYR A 191 0.17 4.49 18.24
N PRO A 192 0.72 5.43 19.03
CA PRO A 192 1.55 5.10 20.19
C PRO A 192 0.83 4.19 21.20
N PRO A 193 1.57 3.42 22.02
CA PRO A 193 0.98 2.54 23.03
C PRO A 193 0.03 3.30 23.97
N GLY A 194 -1.19 2.77 24.15
CA GLY A 194 -2.24 3.42 24.93
C GLY A 194 -2.97 4.57 24.22
N MET A 195 -2.65 4.87 22.96
CA MET A 195 -3.39 5.81 22.10
C MET A 195 -4.12 5.06 20.96
N ALA A 196 -5.13 5.70 20.40
CA ALA A 196 -5.95 5.24 19.28
C ALA A 196 -6.53 6.45 18.54
N ASP A 197 -7.24 6.21 17.43
CA ASP A 197 -8.14 7.21 16.84
C ASP A 197 -9.40 7.43 17.73
N GLU A 198 -10.22 8.41 17.38
CA GLU A 198 -11.40 8.80 18.16
C GLU A 198 -12.52 7.72 18.23
N ASN A 199 -12.47 6.69 17.37
CA ASN A 199 -13.51 5.67 17.23
C ASN A 199 -13.03 4.25 17.57
N GLY A 200 -11.72 4.09 17.83
CA GLY A 200 -11.03 2.82 18.06
C GLY A 200 -10.63 2.55 19.51
N GLU A 201 -9.67 1.64 19.65
CA GLU A 201 -8.98 1.23 20.89
C GLU A 201 -7.49 0.99 20.56
N PRO A 202 -6.56 1.02 21.53
CA PRO A 202 -5.13 0.92 21.23
C PRO A 202 -4.73 -0.38 20.52
N THR A 203 -3.94 -0.25 19.45
CA THR A 203 -3.59 -1.36 18.53
C THR A 203 -2.14 -1.84 18.58
N ASP A 204 -1.22 -1.13 19.27
CA ASP A 204 0.21 -1.48 19.29
C ASP A 204 0.49 -2.90 19.82
N ASP A 205 -0.31 -3.41 20.75
CA ASP A 205 -0.19 -4.77 21.27
C ASP A 205 -0.47 -5.87 20.22
N LEU A 206 -1.04 -5.52 19.06
CA LEU A 206 -1.26 -6.43 17.93
C LEU A 206 -0.07 -6.47 16.96
N VAL A 207 0.88 -5.53 17.05
CA VAL A 207 2.04 -5.46 16.16
C VAL A 207 2.87 -6.75 16.17
N PRO A 208 3.15 -7.42 17.32
CA PRO A 208 3.89 -8.69 17.33
C PRO A 208 3.20 -9.81 16.53
N ILE A 209 1.89 -10.01 16.70
CA ILE A 209 1.17 -11.09 15.99
C ILE A 209 0.99 -10.79 14.50
N ILE A 210 0.92 -9.51 14.12
CA ILE A 210 0.94 -9.08 12.71
C ILE A 210 2.31 -9.32 12.09
N LEU A 211 3.40 -9.04 12.81
CA LEU A 211 4.78 -9.32 12.39
C LEU A 211 5.02 -10.83 12.20
N ASP A 212 4.59 -11.67 13.14
CA ASP A 212 4.69 -13.14 13.04
C ASP A 212 3.89 -13.68 11.85
N GLY A 213 2.66 -13.19 11.67
CA GLY A 213 1.82 -13.50 10.50
C GLY A 213 2.50 -13.09 9.19
N ALA A 214 3.06 -11.88 9.12
CA ALA A 214 3.77 -11.40 7.95
C ALA A 214 5.01 -12.27 7.66
N HIS A 215 5.80 -12.64 8.68
CA HIS A 215 6.97 -13.49 8.50
C HIS A 215 6.61 -14.87 7.93
N LYS A 216 5.57 -15.53 8.48
CA LYS A 216 5.06 -16.82 7.99
C LYS A 216 4.71 -16.79 6.49
N TYR A 217 4.36 -15.62 5.96
CA TYR A 217 3.98 -15.41 4.56
C TYR A 217 5.04 -14.69 3.73
N ASN A 218 6.28 -14.52 4.22
CA ASN A 218 7.36 -13.75 3.56
C ASN A 218 6.95 -12.31 3.18
N LEU A 219 6.05 -11.71 3.94
CA LEU A 219 5.70 -10.30 3.87
C LEU A 219 6.59 -9.48 4.83
N LYS A 220 6.64 -8.17 4.63
CA LYS A 220 7.28 -7.22 5.54
C LYS A 220 6.28 -6.22 6.11
N VAL A 221 6.56 -5.66 7.27
CA VAL A 221 5.73 -4.65 7.95
C VAL A 221 6.53 -3.37 8.15
N THR A 222 5.96 -2.26 7.66
CA THR A 222 6.43 -0.89 7.84
C THR A 222 5.32 -0.08 8.50
N PHE A 223 5.62 1.08 9.08
CA PHE A 223 4.66 1.81 9.91
C PHE A 223 4.09 3.05 9.18
N HIS A 224 2.77 3.21 9.25
CA HIS A 224 2.02 4.38 8.83
C HIS A 224 1.61 5.13 10.10
N ILE A 225 2.38 6.15 10.45
CA ILE A 225 2.25 6.90 11.71
C ILE A 225 1.10 7.89 11.57
N GLU A 226 0.03 7.62 12.31
CA GLU A 226 -1.20 8.41 12.30
C GLU A 226 -1.03 9.75 13.08
N PRO A 227 -1.93 10.73 12.88
CA PRO A 227 -1.97 11.95 13.68
C PRO A 227 -2.50 11.65 15.09
N TYR A 228 -1.59 11.33 16.01
CA TYR A 228 -1.89 11.25 17.43
C TYR A 228 -1.80 12.62 18.12
N LYS A 229 -2.43 12.75 19.29
CA LYS A 229 -2.46 13.99 20.07
C LYS A 229 -1.05 14.45 20.44
N ASP A 230 -0.79 15.75 20.27
CA ASP A 230 0.48 16.41 20.60
C ASP A 230 1.71 15.84 19.83
N ARG A 231 1.50 15.34 18.60
CA ARG A 231 2.58 14.86 17.72
C ARG A 231 3.52 15.98 17.26
N ASP A 232 4.77 15.86 17.71
CA ASP A 232 5.88 16.80 17.51
C ASP A 232 7.21 16.04 17.27
N ASP A 233 8.33 16.75 17.16
CA ASP A 233 9.67 16.16 16.98
C ASP A 233 10.11 15.27 18.15
N ARG A 234 9.77 15.65 19.39
CA ARG A 234 10.12 14.92 20.63
C ARG A 234 9.39 13.59 20.74
N SER A 235 8.07 13.61 20.58
CA SER A 235 7.25 12.41 20.60
C SER A 235 7.56 11.50 19.42
N MET A 236 7.81 12.06 18.23
CA MET A 236 8.24 11.27 17.07
C MET A 236 9.62 10.63 17.28
N TYR A 237 10.59 11.32 17.88
CA TYR A 237 11.87 10.70 18.28
C TYR A 237 11.64 9.47 19.17
N ASN A 238 10.85 9.64 20.24
CA ASN A 238 10.56 8.58 21.20
C ASN A 238 9.81 7.41 20.56
N ASN A 239 8.85 7.68 19.66
CA ASN A 239 8.07 6.66 18.97
C ASN A 239 8.87 5.91 17.90
N VAL A 240 9.73 6.59 17.13
CA VAL A 240 10.66 5.94 16.19
C VAL A 240 11.63 5.05 16.95
N LYS A 241 12.21 5.55 18.06
CA LYS A 241 13.07 4.77 18.96
C LYS A 241 12.33 3.54 19.50
N TYR A 242 11.10 3.71 20.00
CA TYR A 242 10.26 2.63 20.49
C TYR A 242 10.01 1.54 19.44
N ILE A 243 9.58 1.93 18.23
CA ILE A 243 9.31 0.99 17.13
C ILE A 243 10.57 0.22 16.75
N ILE A 244 11.72 0.89 16.64
CA ILE A 244 12.98 0.25 16.26
C ILE A 244 13.52 -0.65 17.37
N ASP A 245 13.47 -0.22 18.63
CA ASP A 245 13.91 -1.04 19.78
C ASP A 245 13.01 -2.27 19.99
N LYS A 246 11.68 -2.11 19.94
CA LYS A 246 10.70 -3.19 20.22
C LYS A 246 10.53 -4.15 19.05
N TYR A 247 10.55 -3.66 17.81
CA TYR A 247 10.21 -4.45 16.62
C TYR A 247 11.34 -4.59 15.59
N GLY A 248 12.36 -3.74 15.64
CA GLY A 248 13.42 -3.70 14.61
C GLY A 248 14.22 -5.00 14.46
N GLY A 249 14.27 -5.84 15.50
CA GLY A 249 14.90 -7.17 15.44
C GLY A 249 14.08 -8.25 14.74
N HIS A 250 12.80 -8.01 14.43
CA HIS A 250 11.92 -9.02 13.86
C HIS A 250 12.20 -9.27 12.36
N PRO A 251 12.22 -10.53 11.86
CA PRO A 251 12.49 -10.83 10.45
C PRO A 251 11.52 -10.20 9.44
N ALA A 252 10.29 -9.89 9.84
CA ALA A 252 9.31 -9.18 9.01
C ALA A 252 9.43 -7.65 9.09
N PHE A 253 10.22 -7.08 10.00
CA PHE A 253 10.38 -5.62 10.07
C PHE A 253 10.98 -5.08 8.77
N TYR A 254 10.24 -4.21 8.08
CA TYR A 254 10.64 -3.70 6.78
C TYR A 254 11.85 -2.78 6.89
N ARG A 255 12.82 -3.01 6.01
CA ARG A 255 13.87 -2.05 5.71
C ARG A 255 14.02 -1.93 4.20
N HIS A 256 14.01 -0.71 3.71
CA HIS A 256 14.23 -0.40 2.30
C HIS A 256 15.74 -0.29 2.03
N LYS A 257 16.19 -0.83 0.90
CA LYS A 257 17.59 -0.74 0.47
C LYS A 257 17.73 0.40 -0.54
N THR A 258 18.36 1.49 -0.12
CA THR A 258 18.57 2.69 -0.95
C THR A 258 19.54 2.43 -2.12
N SER A 259 19.55 3.33 -3.09
CA SER A 259 20.55 3.39 -4.18
C SER A 259 22.00 3.43 -3.67
N THR A 260 22.25 4.02 -2.49
CA THR A 260 23.55 4.04 -1.81
C THR A 260 23.89 2.74 -1.07
N GLY A 261 23.02 1.73 -1.13
CA GLY A 261 23.20 0.43 -0.48
C GLY A 261 22.90 0.39 1.02
N ARG A 262 22.49 1.52 1.63
CA ARG A 262 22.02 1.55 3.03
C ARG A 262 20.68 0.82 3.13
N THR A 263 20.46 0.12 4.25
CA THR A 263 19.21 -0.61 4.52
C THR A 263 18.54 -0.01 5.74
N LEU A 264 17.46 0.76 5.53
CA LEU A 264 16.86 1.65 6.55
C LEU A 264 15.38 1.31 6.80
N PRO A 265 14.88 1.42 8.05
CA PRO A 265 13.44 1.45 8.36
C PRO A 265 12.71 2.49 7.50
N MET A 266 11.40 2.30 7.26
CA MET A 266 10.57 3.28 6.55
C MET A 266 9.31 3.64 7.35
N PHE A 267 8.98 4.92 7.38
CA PHE A 267 7.86 5.49 8.10
C PHE A 267 7.07 6.40 7.16
N TYR A 268 5.80 6.06 6.90
CA TYR A 268 4.86 7.01 6.30
C TYR A 268 4.30 7.88 7.43
N VAL A 269 4.19 9.20 7.22
CA VAL A 269 3.67 10.13 8.23
C VAL A 269 2.40 10.77 7.70
N TYR A 270 1.25 10.27 8.17
CA TYR A 270 -0.06 10.78 7.76
C TYR A 270 -0.29 12.19 8.31
N ASP A 271 -0.91 13.07 7.54
CA ASP A 271 -1.08 14.49 7.88
C ASP A 271 0.18 15.19 8.42
N SER A 272 1.35 14.89 7.82
CA SER A 272 2.65 15.47 8.21
C SER A 272 2.68 17.01 8.16
N TYR A 273 1.82 17.64 7.36
CA TYR A 273 1.69 19.10 7.24
C TYR A 273 1.04 19.78 8.46
N VAL A 274 0.46 19.03 9.41
CA VAL A 274 -0.06 19.58 10.68
C VAL A 274 1.09 20.09 11.56
N THR A 275 2.25 19.44 11.51
CA THR A 275 3.46 19.84 12.22
C THR A 275 4.34 20.68 11.28
N ILE A 276 4.74 21.88 11.71
CA ILE A 276 5.47 22.84 10.85
C ILE A 276 6.90 22.37 10.49
N PRO A 277 7.46 22.82 9.36
CA PRO A 277 8.77 22.35 8.87
C PRO A 277 9.93 22.54 9.85
N GLU A 278 9.92 23.62 10.62
CA GLU A 278 10.97 23.96 11.59
C GLU A 278 11.02 22.93 12.74
N ILE A 279 9.87 22.37 13.12
CA ILE A 279 9.79 21.29 14.10
C ILE A 279 10.30 19.98 13.49
N TRP A 280 9.84 19.61 12.29
CA TRP A 280 10.36 18.42 11.61
C TRP A 280 11.88 18.48 11.39
N ALA A 281 12.43 19.65 11.07
CA ALA A 281 13.84 19.83 10.83
C ALA A 281 14.72 19.51 12.06
N ASN A 282 14.20 19.67 13.29
CA ASN A 282 14.89 19.25 14.51
C ASN A 282 15.16 17.75 14.56
N LEU A 283 14.27 16.94 13.96
CA LEU A 283 14.35 15.48 13.94
C LEU A 283 15.03 14.95 12.68
N LEU A 284 14.69 15.51 11.51
CA LEU A 284 14.99 14.91 10.21
C LEU A 284 16.15 15.58 9.45
N THR A 285 16.70 16.70 9.91
CA THR A 285 17.95 17.25 9.34
C THR A 285 19.18 16.85 10.16
N VAL A 286 20.34 16.75 9.53
CA VAL A 286 21.62 16.39 10.21
C VAL A 286 22.01 17.42 11.29
N SER A 287 21.64 18.69 11.09
CA SER A 287 21.82 19.79 12.05
C SER A 287 20.69 19.92 13.08
N GLY A 288 19.71 19.03 13.05
CA GLY A 288 18.54 19.08 13.92
C GLY A 288 18.90 18.84 15.40
N SER A 289 18.25 19.59 16.29
CA SER A 289 18.51 19.54 17.75
C SER A 289 18.23 18.18 18.40
N GLN A 290 17.46 17.32 17.74
CA GLN A 290 17.11 15.97 18.17
C GLN A 290 17.28 14.96 17.01
N SER A 291 18.29 15.20 16.16
CA SER A 291 18.42 14.47 14.89
C SER A 291 18.52 12.95 15.09
N ILE A 292 17.69 12.20 14.36
CA ILE A 292 17.85 10.74 14.20
C ILE A 292 18.85 10.38 13.09
N ARG A 293 19.30 11.35 12.28
CA ARG A 293 20.20 11.10 11.15
C ARG A 293 21.56 10.60 11.62
N SER A 294 22.07 9.56 10.96
CA SER A 294 23.33 8.88 11.35
C SER A 294 23.33 8.28 12.76
N THR A 295 22.17 8.06 13.37
CA THR A 295 22.00 7.33 14.64
C THR A 295 21.48 5.91 14.38
N PRO A 296 21.41 5.02 15.40
CA PRO A 296 20.71 3.73 15.29
C PRO A 296 19.21 3.84 14.94
N TYR A 297 18.64 5.05 15.05
CA TYR A 297 17.23 5.35 14.79
C TYR A 297 16.99 6.08 13.46
N ASP A 298 18.02 6.17 12.59
CA ASP A 298 17.87 6.72 11.24
C ASP A 298 16.94 5.85 10.38
N GLY A 299 16.20 6.48 9.47
CA GLY A 299 15.13 5.86 8.69
C GLY A 299 14.72 6.71 7.49
N LEU A 300 13.82 6.18 6.66
CA LEU A 300 13.22 6.91 5.54
C LEU A 300 11.83 7.40 5.92
N PHE A 301 11.67 8.72 6.00
CA PHE A 301 10.42 9.37 6.40
C PHE A 301 9.72 9.92 5.16
N ILE A 302 8.51 9.42 4.90
CA ILE A 302 7.73 9.70 3.69
C ILE A 302 6.52 10.57 4.09
N ALA A 303 6.51 11.82 3.66
CA ALA A 303 5.51 12.82 4.04
C ALA A 303 4.28 12.80 3.13
N LEU A 304 3.10 13.08 3.70
CA LEU A 304 1.87 13.25 2.93
C LEU A 304 1.85 14.61 2.23
N LEU A 305 1.75 14.61 0.90
CA LEU A 305 1.51 15.82 0.12
C LEU A 305 0.03 15.97 -0.24
N VAL A 306 -0.55 17.11 0.14
CA VAL A 306 -1.95 17.46 -0.10
C VAL A 306 -2.06 18.65 -1.05
N GLU A 307 -1.44 19.78 -0.72
CA GLU A 307 -1.37 20.97 -1.56
C GLU A 307 -0.02 21.07 -2.29
N GLU A 308 0.03 21.80 -3.42
CA GLU A 308 1.27 22.02 -4.16
C GLU A 308 2.37 22.67 -3.32
N LYS A 309 2.01 23.64 -2.46
CA LYS A 309 2.95 24.37 -1.61
C LYS A 309 3.73 23.45 -0.66
N HIS A 310 3.11 22.34 -0.24
CA HIS A 310 3.69 21.40 0.73
C HIS A 310 4.99 20.76 0.20
N LYS A 311 5.23 20.69 -1.12
CA LYS A 311 6.48 20.14 -1.68
C LYS A 311 7.74 20.85 -1.17
N HIS A 312 7.68 22.18 -1.02
CA HIS A 312 8.78 23.01 -0.53
C HIS A 312 8.87 23.04 1.00
N GLU A 313 7.78 22.75 1.69
CA GLU A 313 7.75 22.56 3.14
C GLU A 313 8.37 21.21 3.50
N ILE A 314 7.92 20.13 2.88
CA ILE A 314 8.44 18.76 3.04
C ILE A 314 9.96 18.69 2.80
N HIS A 315 10.46 19.33 1.74
CA HIS A 315 11.91 19.38 1.48
C HIS A 315 12.67 20.11 2.60
N ARG A 316 12.15 21.25 3.10
CA ARG A 316 12.78 22.00 4.21
C ARG A 316 12.71 21.27 5.55
N SER A 317 11.67 20.47 5.76
CA SER A 317 11.52 19.59 6.92
C SER A 317 12.58 18.50 7.01
N GLY A 318 13.24 18.13 5.91
CA GLY A 318 14.23 17.05 5.87
C GLY A 318 13.67 15.63 5.68
N PHE A 319 12.43 15.49 5.18
CA PHE A 319 11.85 14.20 4.79
C PHE A 319 12.62 13.56 3.62
N ASP A 320 12.57 12.23 3.52
CA ASP A 320 13.24 11.44 2.48
C ASP A 320 12.35 11.20 1.25
N GLY A 321 11.04 11.47 1.36
CA GLY A 321 10.10 11.23 0.27
C GLY A 321 8.71 11.81 0.48
N ILE A 322 7.86 11.60 -0.55
CA ILE A 322 6.49 12.07 -0.65
C ILE A 322 5.57 10.91 -1.03
N TYR A 323 4.42 10.80 -0.37
CA TYR A 323 3.29 9.97 -0.79
C TYR A 323 1.98 10.78 -0.85
N THR A 324 0.93 10.20 -1.46
CA THR A 324 -0.29 10.95 -1.84
C THR A 324 -1.57 10.45 -1.17
N TYR A 325 -1.54 9.28 -0.53
CA TYR A 325 -2.60 8.57 0.18
C TYR A 325 -3.95 8.42 -0.53
N PHE A 326 -4.73 9.50 -0.68
CA PHE A 326 -6.16 9.43 -0.99
C PHE A 326 -6.47 8.68 -2.30
N ALA A 327 -7.36 7.69 -2.21
CA ALA A 327 -7.83 6.92 -3.37
C ALA A 327 -8.65 7.75 -4.38
N THR A 328 -9.12 8.94 -3.98
CA THR A 328 -9.93 9.85 -4.80
C THR A 328 -9.06 10.76 -5.66
N ASN A 329 -8.99 10.46 -6.96
CA ASN A 329 -8.42 11.33 -7.97
C ASN A 329 -9.20 12.64 -8.01
N GLY A 330 -8.48 13.76 -7.84
CA GLY A 330 -9.06 15.11 -7.74
C GLY A 330 -9.42 15.58 -6.33
N PHE A 331 -9.20 14.80 -5.27
CA PHE A 331 -9.44 15.24 -3.88
C PHE A 331 -8.41 16.26 -3.41
N SER A 332 -7.13 16.01 -3.69
CA SER A 332 -6.02 16.91 -3.37
C SER A 332 -5.13 17.13 -4.59
N TYR A 333 -4.17 18.07 -4.50
CA TYR A 333 -3.14 18.21 -5.54
C TYR A 333 -2.32 16.93 -5.65
N GLY A 334 -1.97 16.32 -4.51
CA GLY A 334 -1.22 15.06 -4.44
C GLY A 334 -1.95 13.86 -5.04
N SER A 335 -3.23 13.66 -4.73
CA SER A 335 -4.02 12.53 -5.26
C SER A 335 -4.48 12.72 -6.70
N SER A 336 -4.26 13.89 -7.30
CA SER A 336 -4.61 14.18 -8.68
C SER A 336 -3.58 13.61 -9.65
N HIS A 337 -3.95 12.55 -10.39
CA HIS A 337 -3.02 11.79 -11.24
C HIS A 337 -2.26 12.65 -12.27
N HIS A 338 -2.85 13.77 -12.72
CA HIS A 338 -2.22 14.67 -13.69
C HIS A 338 -1.01 15.44 -13.13
N ASN A 339 -0.89 15.56 -11.80
CA ASN A 339 0.24 16.22 -11.14
C ASN A 339 1.42 15.27 -10.87
N TRP A 340 1.23 13.96 -10.97
CA TRP A 340 2.26 12.97 -10.60
C TRP A 340 3.55 13.10 -11.40
N ALA A 341 3.49 13.51 -12.66
CA ALA A 341 4.69 13.78 -13.46
C ALA A 341 5.48 14.98 -12.92
N SER A 342 4.79 16.05 -12.48
CA SER A 342 5.44 17.21 -11.86
C SER A 342 6.02 16.86 -10.49
N LEU A 343 5.28 16.08 -9.69
CA LEU A 343 5.73 15.61 -8.38
C LEU A 343 6.95 14.69 -8.49
N LYS A 344 6.98 13.75 -9.45
CA LYS A 344 8.15 12.91 -9.72
C LYS A 344 9.36 13.75 -10.10
N SER A 345 9.23 14.67 -11.06
CA SER A 345 10.32 15.56 -11.47
C SER A 345 10.83 16.46 -10.33
N PHE A 346 9.94 16.94 -9.46
CA PHE A 346 10.34 17.65 -8.24
C PHE A 346 11.14 16.74 -7.30
N CYS A 347 10.66 15.52 -7.05
CA CYS A 347 11.34 14.58 -6.17
C CYS A 347 12.74 14.21 -6.69
N ASP A 348 12.84 13.89 -7.99
CA ASP A 348 14.11 13.57 -8.65
C ASP A 348 15.12 14.73 -8.57
N SER A 349 14.65 15.97 -8.77
CA SER A 349 15.50 17.17 -8.71
C SER A 349 16.00 17.50 -7.29
N ASN A 350 15.37 16.94 -6.25
CA ASN A 350 15.68 17.20 -4.84
C ASN A 350 16.11 15.93 -4.08
N ASN A 351 16.42 14.83 -4.79
CA ASN A 351 16.81 13.54 -4.21
C ASN A 351 15.80 13.00 -3.17
N LEU A 352 14.50 13.13 -3.46
CA LEU A 352 13.40 12.59 -2.68
C LEU A 352 12.81 11.35 -3.38
N MET A 353 12.28 10.41 -2.60
CA MET A 353 11.47 9.30 -3.13
C MET A 353 10.04 9.77 -3.44
N PHE A 354 9.51 9.48 -4.63
CA PHE A 354 8.08 9.65 -4.91
C PHE A 354 7.35 8.30 -4.85
N VAL A 355 6.36 8.19 -3.97
CA VAL A 355 5.54 7.01 -3.73
C VAL A 355 4.07 7.33 -4.05
N PRO A 356 3.63 7.26 -5.32
CA PRO A 356 2.23 7.48 -5.65
C PRO A 356 1.34 6.45 -4.93
N SER A 357 0.17 6.90 -4.48
CA SER A 357 -0.85 6.06 -3.85
C SER A 357 -2.00 5.82 -4.83
N VAL A 358 -2.30 4.54 -5.09
CA VAL A 358 -3.39 4.11 -5.98
C VAL A 358 -4.51 3.47 -5.16
N GLY A 359 -5.77 3.61 -5.60
CA GLY A 359 -6.90 2.99 -4.91
C GLY A 359 -7.99 2.51 -5.89
N PRO A 360 -8.80 1.51 -5.49
CA PRO A 360 -9.76 0.85 -6.37
C PRO A 360 -11.03 1.68 -6.63
N GLY A 361 -11.29 2.67 -5.77
CA GLY A 361 -12.41 3.60 -5.77
C GLY A 361 -12.50 4.26 -4.39
N TYR A 362 -13.58 4.97 -4.12
CA TYR A 362 -13.83 5.63 -2.83
C TYR A 362 -15.34 5.79 -2.61
N VAL A 363 -15.82 5.49 -1.41
CA VAL A 363 -17.19 5.79 -0.96
C VAL A 363 -17.26 5.63 0.56
N ASP A 364 -17.40 6.75 1.26
CA ASP A 364 -17.43 6.82 2.73
C ASP A 364 -18.79 7.25 3.28
N THR A 365 -19.82 7.32 2.43
CA THR A 365 -21.13 7.91 2.76
C THR A 365 -21.93 7.15 3.82
N SER A 366 -21.50 5.94 4.20
CA SER A 366 -21.98 5.26 5.41
C SER A 366 -21.66 6.07 6.67
N ILE A 367 -20.40 6.51 6.82
CA ILE A 367 -19.92 7.25 7.99
C ILE A 367 -19.84 8.77 7.78
N ARG A 368 -19.73 9.26 6.54
CA ARG A 368 -19.75 10.70 6.19
C ARG A 368 -20.81 10.99 5.12
N PRO A 369 -22.12 11.01 5.47
CA PRO A 369 -23.21 11.14 4.48
C PRO A 369 -23.15 12.37 3.56
N TRP A 370 -22.43 13.41 3.98
CA TRP A 370 -22.20 14.66 3.27
C TRP A 370 -21.07 14.60 2.22
N ASN A 371 -20.23 13.56 2.24
CA ASN A 371 -18.99 13.52 1.44
C ASN A 371 -19.14 12.91 0.03
N ASN A 372 -20.37 12.68 -0.45
CA ASN A 372 -20.64 11.98 -1.72
C ASN A 372 -20.00 12.62 -2.98
N HIS A 373 -19.57 13.88 -2.92
CA HIS A 373 -18.84 14.53 -4.03
C HIS A 373 -17.45 13.91 -4.27
N ASN A 374 -16.87 13.26 -3.24
CA ASN A 374 -15.62 12.52 -3.32
C ASN A 374 -15.80 11.05 -3.70
N THR A 375 -17.03 10.54 -3.81
CA THR A 375 -17.31 9.19 -4.30
C THR A 375 -16.68 8.94 -5.67
N ARG A 376 -16.01 7.79 -5.82
CA ARG A 376 -15.43 7.30 -7.07
C ARG A 376 -15.84 5.84 -7.26
N ASN A 377 -16.78 5.61 -8.16
CA ASN A 377 -17.21 4.26 -8.54
C ASN A 377 -16.01 3.45 -9.04
N ARG A 378 -15.91 2.17 -8.64
CA ARG A 378 -14.79 1.30 -9.05
C ARG A 378 -14.80 0.95 -10.55
N VAL A 379 -15.95 1.11 -11.21
CA VAL A 379 -16.20 0.80 -12.64
C VAL A 379 -15.62 -0.56 -13.03
N ASN A 380 -15.98 -1.62 -12.30
CA ASN A 380 -15.52 -2.99 -12.49
C ASN A 380 -13.98 -3.11 -12.59
N GLY A 381 -13.27 -2.38 -11.72
CA GLY A 381 -11.81 -2.32 -11.69
C GLY A 381 -11.18 -1.26 -12.59
N LYS A 382 -11.91 -0.66 -13.54
CA LYS A 382 -11.32 0.27 -14.51
C LYS A 382 -10.79 1.56 -13.87
N TYR A 383 -11.38 2.00 -12.77
CA TYR A 383 -10.84 3.11 -11.98
C TYR A 383 -9.44 2.77 -11.43
N TYR A 384 -9.29 1.59 -10.83
CA TYR A 384 -8.03 1.09 -10.26
C TYR A 384 -6.93 0.94 -11.33
N GLU A 385 -7.27 0.33 -12.47
CA GLU A 385 -6.34 0.20 -13.59
C GLU A 385 -5.86 1.55 -14.14
N THR A 386 -6.72 2.58 -14.07
CA THR A 386 -6.37 3.94 -14.51
C THR A 386 -5.39 4.60 -13.54
N ALA A 387 -5.55 4.38 -12.23
CA ALA A 387 -4.61 4.82 -11.21
C ALA A 387 -3.24 4.14 -11.36
N TYR A 388 -3.20 2.80 -11.49
CA TYR A 388 -1.94 2.10 -11.76
C TYR A 388 -1.27 2.55 -13.06
N ASN A 389 -2.03 2.76 -14.14
CA ASN A 389 -1.43 3.22 -15.39
C ASN A 389 -0.78 4.60 -15.24
N ALA A 390 -1.40 5.52 -14.50
CA ALA A 390 -0.80 6.81 -14.18
C ALA A 390 0.44 6.69 -13.30
N ALA A 391 0.44 5.75 -12.33
CA ALA A 391 1.59 5.51 -11.47
C ALA A 391 2.78 4.93 -12.24
N LEU A 392 2.59 3.93 -13.10
CA LEU A 392 3.69 3.32 -13.86
C LEU A 392 4.34 4.31 -14.86
N LEU A 393 3.55 5.21 -15.46
CA LEU A 393 4.06 6.24 -16.37
C LEU A 393 5.13 7.16 -15.76
N VAL A 394 5.10 7.38 -14.43
CA VAL A 394 6.09 8.21 -13.73
C VAL A 394 7.24 7.40 -13.11
N ARG A 395 7.38 6.11 -13.44
CA ARG A 395 8.49 5.23 -13.05
C ARG A 395 8.88 5.31 -11.56
N PRO A 396 7.94 5.07 -10.62
CA PRO A 396 8.21 5.18 -9.19
C PRO A 396 8.99 3.96 -8.68
N GLU A 397 9.80 4.17 -7.65
CA GLU A 397 10.52 3.08 -7.00
C GLU A 397 9.59 2.18 -6.16
N ILE A 398 8.55 2.78 -5.57
CA ILE A 398 7.54 2.12 -4.74
C ILE A 398 6.16 2.62 -5.17
N ILE A 399 5.16 1.74 -5.21
CA ILE A 399 3.74 2.10 -5.33
C ILE A 399 3.07 1.74 -4.01
N SER A 400 2.31 2.69 -3.46
CA SER A 400 1.45 2.45 -2.29
C SER A 400 0.01 2.21 -2.73
N ILE A 401 -0.70 1.36 -2.02
CA ILE A 401 -2.09 0.96 -2.30
C ILE A 401 -2.96 1.38 -1.13
N THR A 402 -3.95 2.22 -1.44
CA THR A 402 -4.99 2.70 -0.52
C THR A 402 -6.30 2.01 -0.91
N SER A 403 -6.67 0.90 -0.29
CA SER A 403 -6.06 0.26 0.89
C SER A 403 -6.23 -1.26 0.86
N PHE A 404 -5.66 -1.98 1.84
CA PHE A 404 -6.03 -3.37 2.07
C PHE A 404 -7.47 -3.46 2.57
N ASN A 405 -7.75 -2.85 3.73
CA ASN A 405 -8.99 -3.01 4.49
C ASN A 405 -9.53 -1.72 5.13
N GLU A 406 -9.35 -0.53 4.52
CA GLU A 406 -10.07 0.67 4.96
C GLU A 406 -11.54 0.60 4.51
N TRP A 407 -12.32 -0.16 5.26
CA TRP A 407 -13.73 -0.44 4.94
C TRP A 407 -14.60 0.81 5.07
N HIS A 408 -14.28 1.76 5.95
CA HIS A 408 -15.11 2.94 6.16
C HIS A 408 -15.15 3.83 4.93
N GLU A 409 -14.04 3.92 4.20
CA GLU A 409 -13.90 4.76 3.01
C GLU A 409 -14.13 4.01 1.68
N GLY A 410 -14.45 2.72 1.74
CA GLY A 410 -14.74 1.92 0.56
C GLY A 410 -13.53 1.78 -0.39
N THR A 411 -12.30 1.91 0.12
CA THR A 411 -11.04 1.85 -0.65
C THR A 411 -10.37 0.47 -0.59
N GLN A 412 -10.93 -0.47 0.15
CA GLN A 412 -10.35 -1.79 0.41
C GLN A 412 -10.20 -2.66 -0.86
N ILE A 413 -9.11 -3.41 -0.95
CA ILE A 413 -8.93 -4.52 -1.92
C ILE A 413 -9.19 -5.91 -1.31
N GLU A 414 -9.34 -5.99 0.02
CA GLU A 414 -9.81 -7.18 0.74
C GLU A 414 -11.15 -7.65 0.14
N LYS A 415 -11.36 -8.97 0.12
CA LYS A 415 -12.53 -9.58 -0.49
C LYS A 415 -13.86 -9.06 0.09
N ALA A 416 -14.74 -8.56 -0.77
CA ALA A 416 -16.10 -8.17 -0.41
C ALA A 416 -17.16 -9.09 -1.03
N ILE A 417 -18.23 -9.35 -0.28
CA ILE A 417 -19.35 -10.19 -0.71
C ILE A 417 -20.65 -9.39 -0.87
N PRO A 418 -21.57 -9.84 -1.73
CA PRO A 418 -22.93 -9.31 -1.76
C PRO A 418 -23.66 -9.52 -0.43
N LYS A 419 -24.16 -8.45 0.19
CA LYS A 419 -25.05 -8.55 1.36
C LYS A 419 -26.24 -7.60 1.24
N LYS A 420 -27.39 -8.05 1.72
CA LYS A 420 -28.63 -7.27 1.86
C LYS A 420 -29.25 -7.54 3.23
N THR A 421 -29.53 -6.50 3.98
CA THR A 421 -30.09 -6.56 5.34
C THR A 421 -31.23 -5.55 5.47
N GLY A 422 -32.47 -6.05 5.51
CA GLY A 422 -33.67 -5.21 5.50
C GLY A 422 -33.72 -4.27 4.29
N GLN A 423 -33.51 -2.97 4.55
CA GLN A 423 -33.46 -1.91 3.54
C GLN A 423 -32.04 -1.61 3.01
N VAL A 424 -30.99 -2.05 3.71
CA VAL A 424 -29.60 -1.82 3.29
C VAL A 424 -29.22 -2.83 2.20
N VAL A 425 -28.68 -2.34 1.10
CA VAL A 425 -28.03 -3.14 0.05
C VAL A 425 -26.59 -2.67 -0.03
N TYR A 426 -25.66 -3.52 0.38
CA TYR A 426 -24.23 -3.21 0.30
C TYR A 426 -23.78 -3.23 -1.16
N LEU A 427 -22.83 -2.36 -1.49
CA LEU A 427 -22.08 -2.48 -2.73
C LEU A 427 -21.27 -3.77 -2.71
N ASP A 428 -21.10 -4.37 -3.89
CA ASP A 428 -20.34 -5.60 -4.07
C ASP A 428 -19.45 -5.50 -5.32
N TYR A 429 -18.74 -6.57 -5.64
CA TYR A 429 -17.77 -6.61 -6.74
C TYR A 429 -18.33 -7.26 -8.02
N LYS A 430 -19.65 -7.50 -8.10
CA LYS A 430 -20.28 -8.11 -9.28
C LYS A 430 -20.08 -7.25 -10.54
N PRO A 431 -19.95 -7.86 -11.73
CA PRO A 431 -20.12 -9.30 -12.01
C PRO A 431 -18.90 -10.17 -11.67
N HIS A 432 -17.86 -9.62 -11.06
CA HIS A 432 -16.64 -10.36 -10.70
C HIS A 432 -16.75 -11.06 -9.34
N LYS A 433 -15.74 -11.88 -9.04
CA LYS A 433 -15.59 -12.59 -7.75
C LYS A 433 -15.12 -11.64 -6.63
N PRO A 434 -15.28 -12.02 -5.35
CA PRO A 434 -14.79 -11.23 -4.21
C PRO A 434 -13.29 -10.87 -4.27
N ASN A 435 -12.46 -11.71 -4.89
CA ASN A 435 -11.01 -11.51 -4.97
C ASN A 435 -10.51 -10.64 -6.16
N ILE A 436 -11.40 -10.02 -6.95
CA ILE A 436 -11.01 -9.33 -8.20
C ILE A 436 -9.97 -8.21 -8.01
N TYR A 437 -9.99 -7.47 -6.89
CA TYR A 437 -9.01 -6.41 -6.64
C TYR A 437 -7.63 -6.94 -6.24
N LEU A 438 -7.56 -8.16 -5.69
CA LEU A 438 -6.32 -8.90 -5.47
C LEU A 438 -5.74 -9.37 -6.82
N GLU A 439 -6.58 -9.96 -7.69
CA GLU A 439 -6.20 -10.38 -9.05
C GLU A 439 -5.70 -9.20 -9.91
N LEU A 440 -6.36 -8.04 -9.82
CA LEU A 440 -5.91 -6.82 -10.49
C LEU A 440 -4.58 -6.31 -9.91
N THR A 441 -4.38 -6.35 -8.59
CA THR A 441 -3.12 -5.94 -7.96
C THR A 441 -1.96 -6.86 -8.39
N LEU A 442 -2.19 -8.18 -8.46
CA LEU A 442 -1.22 -9.14 -9.01
C LEU A 442 -0.82 -8.77 -10.45
N LYS A 443 -1.80 -8.60 -11.34
CA LYS A 443 -1.59 -8.20 -12.75
C LYS A 443 -0.72 -6.93 -12.87
N TRP A 444 -0.97 -5.92 -12.02
CA TRP A 444 -0.20 -4.68 -12.05
C TRP A 444 1.17 -4.78 -11.38
N SER A 445 1.34 -5.64 -10.36
CA SER A 445 2.64 -6.00 -9.78
C SER A 445 3.55 -6.69 -10.79
N GLU A 446 3.02 -7.65 -11.55
CA GLU A 446 3.75 -8.33 -12.63
C GLU A 446 4.15 -7.37 -13.77
N LYS A 447 3.22 -6.50 -14.19
CA LYS A 447 3.51 -5.46 -15.20
C LYS A 447 4.59 -4.51 -14.69
N TYR A 448 4.50 -4.07 -13.44
CA TYR A 448 5.51 -3.20 -12.82
C TYR A 448 6.90 -3.83 -12.80
N ARG A 449 7.04 -5.13 -12.48
CA ARG A 449 8.35 -5.82 -12.53
C ARG A 449 8.96 -5.76 -13.94
N LYS A 450 8.18 -6.13 -14.97
CA LYS A 450 8.61 -6.12 -16.38
C LYS A 450 9.01 -4.72 -16.86
N GLU A 451 8.29 -3.68 -16.43
CA GLU A 451 8.67 -2.31 -16.76
C GLU A 451 9.90 -1.83 -15.96
N LYS A 452 10.04 -2.17 -14.67
CA LYS A 452 11.20 -1.81 -13.84
C LYS A 452 12.50 -2.42 -14.37
N GLU A 453 12.47 -3.66 -14.86
CA GLU A 453 13.59 -4.28 -15.57
C GLU A 453 14.03 -3.48 -16.80
N GLN A 454 13.08 -2.90 -17.54
CA GLN A 454 13.34 -2.03 -18.71
C GLN A 454 13.75 -0.60 -18.35
N TRP A 455 13.53 -0.14 -17.11
CA TRP A 455 13.98 1.17 -16.63
C TRP A 455 15.42 1.15 -16.09
N LEU A 456 15.95 -0.04 -15.82
CA LEU A 456 17.30 -0.28 -15.29
C LEU A 456 18.31 -0.71 -16.39
N MET A 457 17.83 -0.87 -17.63
CA MET A 457 18.62 -0.99 -18.85
C MET A 457 18.73 0.37 -19.56
#